data_AF-A0A0Q8B3F3-F1
#
_entry.id   AF-A0A0Q8B3F3-F1
#
_cell.length_a   1.000
_cell.length_b   1.000
_cell.length_c   1.000
_cell.angle_alpha   90.00
_cell.angle_beta   90.00
_cell.angle_gamma   90.00
#
_symmetry.space_group_name_H-M   'P 1'
#
loop_
_entity.id
_entity.type
_entity.pdbx_description
1 polymer ?
#
loop_
_entity_poly.entity_id
_entity_poly.type
_entity_poly.pdbx_seq_one_letter_code
_entity_poly.pdbx_strand_id
1 'polypeptide(L)'
;MKLTWYGHSAFRIETKDARILIDPYLIGNPSWTDGWEGPADGITHVLLTHGHDDHISGALDVLKRSGAMLVANFEICMFMVGKGVGGDKINPGNIGGTVDCGGFTTTFVQALHSSSSQGEGGSAIYLGNPGGLVLHFPDDKTLYHTGDTDIFSDMALINELHEPQIGIVPVGDRFTMGGAVAALACRRFFKFETVVPCHFGTFPMIDQTADKFVTGMEGSGVKVALPKIGQTIEI
;
A
#
# COMPACT_ATOMS: atom_id res chain seq x y z
N MET A 1 -8.46 9.24 -11.56
CA MET A 1 -7.73 9.37 -10.29
C MET A 1 -6.28 9.82 -10.53
N LYS A 2 -5.65 10.53 -9.57
CA LYS A 2 -4.20 10.82 -9.61
C LYS A 2 -3.43 9.92 -8.65
N LEU A 3 -2.28 9.40 -9.09
CA LEU A 3 -1.39 8.58 -8.27
C LEU A 3 0.04 9.09 -8.37
N THR A 4 0.69 9.23 -7.21
CA THR A 4 2.11 9.58 -7.08
C THR A 4 2.82 8.49 -6.30
N TRP A 5 3.95 8.00 -6.82
CA TRP A 5 4.79 7.01 -6.14
C TRP A 5 6.00 7.69 -5.51
N TYR A 6 6.19 7.55 -4.20
CA TYR A 6 7.34 8.08 -3.47
C TYR A 6 8.43 7.04 -3.23
N GLY A 7 8.44 5.96 -4.02
CA GLY A 7 9.39 4.86 -3.86
C GLY A 7 8.90 3.81 -2.84
N HIS A 8 9.49 2.62 -2.94
CA HIS A 8 9.11 1.47 -2.12
C HIS A 8 7.59 1.19 -2.18
N SER A 9 6.89 1.19 -1.05
CA SER A 9 5.43 1.03 -0.90
C SER A 9 4.68 2.35 -0.70
N ALA A 10 5.35 3.50 -0.72
CA ALA A 10 4.72 4.79 -0.40
C ALA A 10 3.99 5.39 -1.60
N PHE A 11 2.66 5.52 -1.49
CA PHE A 11 1.81 6.08 -2.54
C PHE A 11 0.89 7.17 -2.03
N ARG A 12 0.72 8.23 -2.83
CA ARG A 12 -0.36 9.21 -2.66
C ARG A 12 -1.37 9.05 -3.78
N ILE A 13 -2.63 8.91 -3.39
CA ILE A 13 -3.79 8.83 -4.28
C ILE A 13 -4.65 10.06 -4.03
N GLU A 14 -5.01 10.75 -5.10
CA GLU A 14 -5.92 11.89 -5.04
C GLU A 14 -7.14 11.63 -5.92
N THR A 15 -8.29 11.66 -5.28
CA THR A 15 -9.60 11.65 -5.92
C THR A 15 -10.27 13.00 -5.72
N LYS A 16 -11.52 13.13 -6.17
CA LYS A 16 -12.32 14.33 -5.95
C LYS A 16 -12.50 14.64 -4.45
N ASP A 17 -12.71 13.61 -3.65
CA ASP A 17 -13.17 13.75 -2.26
C ASP A 17 -12.11 13.36 -1.22
N ALA A 18 -11.02 12.69 -1.63
CA ALA A 18 -9.98 12.21 -0.72
C ALA A 18 -8.56 12.42 -1.26
N ARG A 19 -7.65 12.68 -0.33
CA ARG A 19 -6.19 12.60 -0.51
C ARG A 19 -5.66 11.56 0.46
N ILE A 20 -5.17 10.46 -0.08
CA ILE A 20 -4.90 9.22 0.64
C ILE A 20 -3.42 8.92 0.53
N LEU A 21 -2.75 8.66 1.65
CA LEU A 21 -1.36 8.24 1.70
C LEU A 21 -1.32 6.80 2.19
N ILE A 22 -0.86 5.88 1.36
CA ILE A 22 -0.72 4.46 1.69
C ILE A 22 0.73 4.16 2.00
N ASP A 23 0.97 3.43 3.09
CA ASP A 23 2.29 2.95 3.55
C ASP A 23 3.38 4.03 3.43
N PRO A 24 3.27 5.14 4.19
CA PRO A 24 4.06 6.34 4.00
C PRO A 24 5.50 6.19 4.52
N TYR A 25 6.28 5.28 3.94
CA TYR A 25 7.71 5.14 4.18
C TYR A 25 8.47 6.33 3.61
N LEU A 26 8.41 7.43 4.35
CA LEU A 26 8.92 8.74 3.97
C LEU A 26 10.10 9.18 4.87
N ILE A 27 10.32 8.47 5.98
CA ILE A 27 11.46 8.68 6.88
C ILE A 27 12.33 7.42 6.86
N GLY A 28 13.58 7.56 6.42
CA GLY A 28 14.54 6.47 6.31
C GLY A 28 14.55 5.76 4.95
N ASN A 29 13.61 6.10 4.06
CA ASN A 29 13.54 5.55 2.71
C ASN A 29 14.72 6.05 1.84
N PRO A 30 15.66 5.18 1.42
CA PRO A 30 16.80 5.59 0.62
C PRO A 30 16.41 6.03 -0.81
N SER A 31 15.22 5.64 -1.29
CA SER A 31 14.70 6.06 -2.59
C SER A 31 14.04 7.45 -2.56
N TRP A 32 13.73 7.99 -1.37
CA TRP A 32 13.04 9.28 -1.20
C TRP A 32 13.70 10.14 -0.14
N THR A 33 14.31 11.25 -0.57
CA THR A 33 15.11 12.13 0.30
C THR A 33 14.48 13.50 0.56
N ASP A 34 13.31 13.77 -0.01
CA ASP A 34 12.69 15.11 -0.01
C ASP A 34 11.80 15.36 1.23
N GLY A 35 11.83 14.47 2.22
CA GLY A 35 11.08 14.60 3.47
C GLY A 35 9.62 14.17 3.38
N TRP A 36 8.94 14.09 4.51
CA TRP A 36 7.54 13.64 4.60
C TRP A 36 6.55 14.79 4.41
N GLU A 37 7.02 16.04 4.49
CA GLU A 37 6.18 17.23 4.60
C GLU A 37 5.41 17.54 3.31
N GLY A 38 6.03 17.34 2.15
CA GLY A 38 5.39 17.51 0.85
C GLY A 38 4.28 16.48 0.60
N PRO A 39 4.60 15.17 0.70
CA PRO A 39 3.59 14.10 0.59
C PRO A 39 2.39 14.27 1.54
N ALA A 40 2.63 14.78 2.76
CA ALA A 40 1.61 15.03 3.77
C ALA A 40 0.66 16.21 3.48
N ASP A 41 0.99 17.07 2.51
CA ASP A 41 0.22 18.30 2.30
C ASP A 41 -1.21 18.03 1.83
N GLY A 42 -2.17 18.57 2.59
CA GLY A 42 -3.61 18.37 2.37
C GLY A 42 -4.11 16.94 2.60
N ILE A 43 -3.31 16.04 3.17
CA ILE A 43 -3.69 14.65 3.31
C ILE A 43 -4.90 14.50 4.25
N THR A 44 -5.82 13.64 3.84
CA THR A 44 -7.08 13.38 4.56
C THR A 44 -7.09 12.04 5.26
N HIS A 45 -6.38 11.06 4.67
CA HIS A 45 -6.34 9.68 5.15
C HIS A 45 -4.92 9.13 5.07
N VAL A 46 -4.52 8.36 6.07
CA VAL A 46 -3.33 7.52 6.04
C VAL A 46 -3.78 6.08 6.18
N LEU A 47 -3.38 5.24 5.22
CA LEU A 47 -3.73 3.82 5.17
C LEU A 47 -2.47 2.97 5.36
N LEU A 48 -2.54 1.95 6.21
CA LEU A 48 -1.40 1.06 6.48
C LEU A 48 -1.79 -0.40 6.22
N THR A 49 -1.01 -1.07 5.37
CA THR A 49 -1.19 -2.49 5.02
C THR A 49 -0.76 -3.41 6.14
N HIS A 50 0.38 -3.11 6.77
CA HIS A 50 0.96 -3.87 7.87
C HIS A 50 1.99 -3.04 8.65
N GLY A 51 2.56 -3.64 9.70
CA GLY A 51 3.33 -2.94 10.73
C GLY A 51 4.84 -2.82 10.51
N HIS A 52 5.42 -3.35 9.42
CA HIS A 52 6.86 -3.24 9.20
C HIS A 52 7.30 -1.77 9.00
N ASP A 53 8.53 -1.46 9.40
CA ASP A 53 9.03 -0.10 9.49
C ASP A 53 9.13 0.59 8.11
N ASP A 54 9.41 -0.19 7.06
CA ASP A 54 9.40 0.23 5.64
C ASP A 54 7.99 0.41 5.06
N HIS A 55 6.95 0.36 5.89
CA HIS A 55 5.57 0.75 5.55
C HIS A 55 5.06 1.85 6.47
N ILE A 56 5.35 1.80 7.78
CA ILE A 56 4.78 2.74 8.75
C ILE A 56 5.65 3.97 9.04
N SER A 57 6.93 3.97 8.66
CA SER A 57 7.89 5.02 9.06
C SER A 57 7.65 6.36 8.34
N GLY A 58 7.07 7.31 9.07
CA GLY A 58 6.58 8.60 8.58
C GLY A 58 5.09 8.81 8.86
N ALA A 59 4.32 7.72 9.06
CA ALA A 59 2.88 7.79 9.32
C ALA A 59 2.56 8.62 10.57
N LEU A 60 3.34 8.45 11.65
CA LEU A 60 3.11 9.18 12.91
C LEU A 60 3.21 10.70 12.74
N ASP A 61 4.25 11.16 12.04
CA ASP A 61 4.50 12.58 11.77
C ASP A 61 3.41 13.17 10.87
N VAL A 62 3.06 12.45 9.81
CA VAL A 62 1.96 12.80 8.90
C VAL A 62 0.65 12.93 9.68
N LEU A 63 0.29 11.95 10.49
CA LEU A 63 -0.96 11.92 11.27
C LEU A 63 -1.02 13.06 12.29
N LYS A 64 0.08 13.31 13.02
CA LYS A 64 0.14 14.41 14.00
C LYS A 64 0.04 15.79 13.35
N ARG A 65 0.62 15.98 12.16
CA ARG A 65 0.56 17.25 11.45
C ARG A 65 -0.80 17.50 10.80
N SER A 66 -1.34 16.50 10.12
CA SER A 66 -2.53 16.67 9.26
C SER A 66 -3.84 16.50 10.01
N GLY A 67 -3.86 15.73 11.10
CA GLY A 67 -5.11 15.27 11.71
C GLY A 67 -5.90 14.32 10.80
N ALA A 68 -5.24 13.73 9.80
CA ALA A 68 -5.82 12.74 8.90
C ALA A 68 -6.35 11.52 9.66
N MET A 69 -7.36 10.87 9.07
CA MET A 69 -7.88 9.62 9.60
C MET A 69 -6.89 8.48 9.31
N LEU A 70 -6.45 7.78 10.34
CA LEU A 70 -5.70 6.54 10.21
C LEU A 70 -6.66 5.38 9.95
N VAL A 71 -6.44 4.64 8.87
CA VAL A 71 -7.18 3.43 8.52
C VAL A 71 -6.18 2.28 8.43
N ALA A 72 -6.24 1.37 9.40
CA ALA A 72 -5.33 0.23 9.48
C ALA A 72 -6.01 -0.91 10.25
N ASN A 73 -5.30 -2.04 10.43
CA ASN A 73 -5.77 -3.06 11.35
C ASN A 73 -5.85 -2.52 12.80
N PHE A 74 -6.58 -3.22 13.66
CA PHE A 74 -6.80 -2.80 15.05
C PHE A 74 -5.49 -2.56 15.82
N GLU A 75 -4.55 -3.50 15.74
CA GLU A 75 -3.28 -3.42 16.47
C GLU A 75 -2.43 -2.22 16.05
N ILE A 76 -2.31 -1.93 14.76
CA ILE A 76 -1.59 -0.76 14.24
C ILE A 76 -2.27 0.53 14.71
N CYS A 77 -3.61 0.60 14.67
CA CYS A 77 -4.33 1.77 15.16
C CYS A 77 -4.04 2.01 16.66
N MET A 78 -4.12 0.97 17.49
CA MET A 78 -3.83 1.07 18.92
C MET A 78 -2.37 1.43 19.20
N PHE A 79 -1.44 0.89 18.42
CA PHE A 79 -0.03 1.25 18.49
C PHE A 79 0.20 2.74 18.19
N MET A 80 -0.43 3.27 17.13
CA MET A 80 -0.33 4.68 16.77
C MET A 80 -0.99 5.60 17.81
N VAL A 81 -2.13 5.19 18.38
CA VAL A 81 -2.75 5.89 19.53
C VAL A 81 -1.79 5.92 20.73
N GLY A 82 -1.14 4.80 21.04
CA GLY A 82 -0.10 4.73 22.07
C GLY A 82 1.09 5.66 21.82
N LYS A 83 1.36 6.02 20.55
CA LYS A 83 2.37 7.01 20.15
C LYS A 83 1.85 8.45 20.07
N GLY A 84 0.59 8.68 20.41
CA GLY A 84 -0.04 10.00 20.51
C GLY A 84 -0.87 10.43 19.30
N VAL A 85 -1.31 9.50 18.44
CA VAL A 85 -2.40 9.77 17.48
C VAL A 85 -3.73 9.86 18.24
N GLY A 86 -4.62 10.77 17.85
CA GLY A 86 -5.93 10.94 18.48
C GLY A 86 -6.80 9.69 18.32
N GLY A 87 -7.41 9.19 19.40
CA GLY A 87 -8.30 8.03 19.35
C GLY A 87 -9.61 8.27 18.59
N ASP A 88 -9.98 9.53 18.38
CA ASP A 88 -11.09 9.97 17.51
C ASP A 88 -10.68 10.12 16.03
N LYS A 89 -9.40 9.86 15.72
CA LYS A 89 -8.80 9.97 14.38
C LYS A 89 -8.40 8.62 13.79
N ILE A 90 -8.86 7.52 14.36
CA ILE A 90 -8.61 6.17 13.84
C ILE A 90 -9.92 5.54 13.34
N ASN A 91 -9.80 4.68 12.34
CA ASN A 91 -10.88 3.88 11.78
C ASN A 91 -10.36 2.43 11.62
N PRO A 92 -10.31 1.67 12.73
CA PRO A 92 -9.71 0.34 12.74
C PRO A 92 -10.58 -0.66 11.98
N GLY A 93 -9.96 -1.45 11.11
CA GLY A 93 -10.55 -2.62 10.48
C GLY A 93 -9.78 -3.90 10.80
N ASN A 94 -10.12 -4.98 10.10
CA ASN A 94 -9.32 -6.21 10.05
C ASN A 94 -9.69 -7.01 8.80
N ILE A 95 -8.89 -8.00 8.44
CA ILE A 95 -9.08 -8.84 7.24
C ILE A 95 -10.52 -9.37 7.14
N GLY A 96 -11.14 -9.19 5.98
CA GLY A 96 -12.54 -9.52 5.70
C GLY A 96 -13.53 -8.38 6.00
N GLY A 97 -13.12 -7.36 6.77
CA GLY A 97 -13.91 -6.19 7.09
C GLY A 97 -13.80 -5.09 6.04
N THR A 98 -14.91 -4.37 5.84
CA THR A 98 -14.95 -3.12 5.06
C THR A 98 -15.29 -1.97 5.99
N VAL A 99 -14.52 -0.88 5.91
CA VAL A 99 -14.75 0.34 6.68
C VAL A 99 -15.10 1.50 5.74
N ASP A 100 -16.00 2.36 6.22
CA ASP A 100 -16.36 3.60 5.53
C ASP A 100 -15.39 4.73 5.91
N CYS A 101 -14.76 5.34 4.92
CA CYS A 101 -13.83 6.46 5.06
C CYS A 101 -14.46 7.79 4.60
N GLY A 102 -15.78 7.83 4.44
CA GLY A 102 -16.56 8.98 3.97
C GLY A 102 -16.56 9.09 2.44
N GLY A 103 -15.43 9.46 1.83
CA GLY A 103 -15.32 9.64 0.37
C GLY A 103 -15.08 8.35 -0.42
N PHE A 104 -14.83 7.25 0.27
CA PHE A 104 -14.51 5.93 -0.27
C PHE A 104 -14.68 4.88 0.83
N THR A 105 -14.69 3.60 0.47
CA THR A 105 -14.60 2.50 1.44
C THR A 105 -13.30 1.73 1.25
N THR A 106 -12.82 1.12 2.34
CA THR A 106 -11.63 0.26 2.31
C THR A 106 -11.99 -1.12 2.83
N THR A 107 -11.79 -2.14 2.00
CA THR A 107 -11.84 -3.54 2.43
C THR A 107 -10.43 -4.05 2.71
N PHE A 108 -10.24 -4.65 3.88
CA PHE A 108 -9.01 -5.33 4.24
C PHE A 108 -9.05 -6.76 3.70
N VAL A 109 -8.09 -7.13 2.87
CA VAL A 109 -8.01 -8.45 2.24
C VAL A 109 -6.72 -9.16 2.63
N GLN A 110 -6.71 -10.48 2.49
CA GLN A 110 -5.58 -11.30 2.92
C GLN A 110 -4.28 -10.92 2.19
N ALA A 111 -3.16 -10.96 2.93
CA ALA A 111 -1.80 -10.98 2.40
C ALA A 111 -1.02 -12.11 3.09
N LEU A 112 -0.12 -12.78 2.36
CA LEU A 112 0.78 -13.78 2.93
C LEU A 112 2.12 -13.14 3.27
N HIS A 113 2.24 -12.64 4.50
CA HIS A 113 3.43 -11.95 4.99
C HIS A 113 3.49 -11.98 6.54
N SER A 114 4.31 -11.12 7.16
CA SER A 114 4.29 -10.84 8.61
C SER A 114 3.93 -9.38 8.90
N SER A 115 3.60 -9.07 10.17
CA SER A 115 3.33 -7.69 10.61
C SER A 115 3.84 -7.47 12.03
N SER A 116 4.97 -6.76 12.13
CA SER A 116 5.58 -6.38 13.40
C SER A 116 6.44 -5.12 13.23
N SER A 117 6.81 -4.48 14.33
CA SER A 117 7.84 -3.43 14.35
C SER A 117 8.90 -3.77 15.39
N GLN A 118 10.10 -3.22 15.25
CA GLN A 118 11.18 -3.46 16.20
C GLN A 118 10.95 -2.68 17.51
N GLY A 119 10.95 -3.41 18.62
CA GLY A 119 10.95 -2.86 19.97
C GLY A 119 12.36 -2.78 20.57
N GLU A 120 12.44 -2.29 21.80
CA GLU A 120 13.71 -2.19 22.53
C GLU A 120 14.36 -3.56 22.72
N GLY A 121 15.70 -3.58 22.72
CA GLY A 121 16.47 -4.81 22.96
C GLY A 121 16.31 -5.89 21.90
N GLY A 122 15.83 -5.56 20.69
CA GLY A 122 15.59 -6.53 19.62
C GLY A 122 14.30 -7.32 19.76
N SER A 123 13.38 -6.86 20.62
CA SER A 123 12.03 -7.44 20.71
C SER A 123 11.20 -7.14 19.45
N ALA A 124 10.24 -8.01 19.12
CA ALA A 124 9.28 -7.76 18.06
C ALA A 124 7.94 -7.35 18.68
N ILE A 125 7.42 -6.18 18.29
CA ILE A 125 6.10 -5.71 18.67
C ILE A 125 5.11 -6.25 17.64
N TYR A 126 4.15 -7.07 18.09
CA TYR A 126 3.08 -7.58 17.24
C TYR A 126 2.15 -6.45 16.79
N LEU A 127 1.89 -6.36 15.47
CA LEU A 127 1.07 -5.32 14.86
C LEU A 127 -0.03 -5.93 13.97
N GLY A 128 -0.68 -6.98 14.47
CA GLY A 128 -1.78 -7.64 13.77
C GLY A 128 -1.32 -8.59 12.66
N ASN A 129 -2.21 -8.93 11.74
CA ASN A 129 -1.86 -9.62 10.50
C ASN A 129 -1.64 -8.60 9.37
N PRO A 130 -0.75 -8.91 8.41
CA PRO A 130 -0.63 -8.11 7.20
C PRO A 130 -1.87 -8.27 6.32
N GLY A 131 -2.17 -7.24 5.53
CA GLY A 131 -3.26 -7.28 4.58
C GLY A 131 -2.99 -6.43 3.35
N GLY A 132 -3.71 -6.74 2.29
CA GLY A 132 -3.94 -5.81 1.20
C GLY A 132 -5.15 -4.90 1.49
N LEU A 133 -5.24 -3.80 0.76
CA LEU A 133 -6.31 -2.82 0.89
C LEU A 133 -6.99 -2.62 -0.46
N VAL A 134 -8.28 -2.92 -0.53
CA VAL A 134 -9.11 -2.63 -1.70
C VAL A 134 -9.95 -1.39 -1.43
N LEU A 135 -9.72 -0.35 -2.21
CA LEU A 135 -10.35 0.95 -2.08
C LEU A 135 -11.42 1.08 -3.15
N HIS A 136 -12.67 1.25 -2.72
CA HIS A 136 -13.82 1.45 -3.60
C HIS A 136 -14.24 2.92 -3.58
N PHE A 137 -14.34 3.52 -4.76
CA PHE A 137 -14.75 4.90 -4.95
C PHE A 137 -16.09 4.94 -5.69
N PRO A 138 -17.06 5.79 -5.30
CA PRO A 138 -18.40 5.77 -5.92
C PRO A 138 -18.43 5.96 -7.44
N ASP A 139 -17.58 6.85 -7.97
CA ASP A 139 -17.56 7.25 -9.38
C ASP A 139 -16.14 7.14 -10.00
N ASP A 140 -15.26 6.32 -9.42
CA ASP A 140 -13.88 6.12 -9.92
C ASP A 140 -13.52 4.62 -9.86
N LYS A 141 -12.34 4.25 -10.38
CA LYS A 141 -11.87 2.87 -10.43
C LYS A 141 -11.56 2.33 -9.04
N THR A 142 -11.89 1.06 -8.82
CA THR A 142 -11.45 0.32 -7.64
C THR A 142 -9.95 0.07 -7.72
N LEU A 143 -9.24 0.41 -6.64
CA LEU A 143 -7.79 0.26 -6.53
C LEU A 143 -7.47 -0.79 -5.48
N TYR A 144 -6.59 -1.73 -5.82
CA TYR A 144 -6.08 -2.73 -4.91
C TYR A 144 -4.59 -2.49 -4.66
N HIS A 145 -4.23 -2.16 -3.41
CA HIS A 145 -2.85 -2.20 -2.93
C HIS A 145 -2.62 -3.54 -2.24
N THR A 146 -1.79 -4.41 -2.82
CA THR A 146 -1.65 -5.79 -2.30
C THR A 146 -0.96 -5.85 -0.94
N GLY A 147 -0.28 -4.78 -0.55
CA GLY A 147 0.71 -4.82 0.53
C GLY A 147 1.87 -5.73 0.16
N ASP A 148 2.71 -6.03 1.14
CA ASP A 148 3.71 -7.07 1.01
C ASP A 148 3.04 -8.44 1.09
N THR A 149 3.22 -9.25 0.07
CA THR A 149 2.60 -10.58 -0.01
C THR A 149 3.35 -11.46 -1.00
N ASP A 150 3.27 -12.78 -0.78
CA ASP A 150 3.45 -13.78 -1.83
C ASP A 150 2.16 -13.97 -2.65
N ILE A 151 2.23 -14.73 -3.74
CA ILE A 151 1.07 -15.20 -4.50
C ILE A 151 0.28 -16.24 -3.68
N PHE A 152 -1.05 -16.17 -3.72
CA PHE A 152 -1.92 -17.18 -3.12
C PHE A 152 -3.22 -17.36 -3.92
N SER A 153 -3.86 -18.52 -3.80
CA SER A 153 -5.06 -18.87 -4.60
C SER A 153 -6.22 -17.91 -4.38
N ASP A 154 -6.40 -17.44 -3.15
CA ASP A 154 -7.56 -16.65 -2.74
C ASP A 154 -7.49 -15.21 -3.25
N MET A 155 -6.41 -14.82 -3.94
CA MET A 155 -6.41 -13.65 -4.82
C MET A 155 -7.55 -13.72 -5.85
N ALA A 156 -7.97 -14.92 -6.26
CA ALA A 156 -9.15 -15.11 -7.11
C ALA A 156 -10.44 -14.61 -6.43
N LEU A 157 -10.60 -14.84 -5.12
CA LEU A 157 -11.75 -14.37 -4.36
C LEU A 157 -11.73 -12.84 -4.22
N ILE A 158 -10.54 -12.25 -4.04
CA ILE A 158 -10.38 -10.79 -4.02
C ILE A 158 -10.88 -10.19 -5.34
N ASN A 159 -10.51 -10.79 -6.48
CA ASN A 159 -11.01 -10.34 -7.77
C ASN A 159 -12.51 -10.57 -7.93
N GLU A 160 -13.05 -11.73 -7.52
CA GLU A 160 -14.49 -12.04 -7.63
C GLU A 160 -15.36 -11.08 -6.81
N LEU A 161 -14.90 -10.68 -5.63
CA LEU A 161 -15.66 -9.84 -4.71
C LEU A 161 -15.55 -8.34 -5.01
N HIS A 162 -14.38 -7.90 -5.49
CA HIS A 162 -14.06 -6.46 -5.55
C HIS A 162 -13.73 -5.95 -6.95
N GLU A 163 -13.45 -6.85 -7.90
CA GLU A 163 -13.15 -6.55 -9.30
C GLU A 163 -12.22 -5.32 -9.51
N PRO A 164 -11.04 -5.27 -8.86
CA PRO A 164 -10.19 -4.09 -8.92
C PRO A 164 -9.65 -3.85 -10.34
N GLN A 165 -9.80 -2.63 -10.85
CA GLN A 165 -9.25 -2.24 -12.15
C GLN A 165 -7.79 -1.77 -12.06
N ILE A 166 -7.34 -1.35 -10.88
CA ILE A 166 -5.97 -0.87 -10.66
C ILE A 166 -5.29 -1.73 -9.60
N GLY A 167 -4.08 -2.23 -9.89
CA GLY A 167 -3.26 -2.97 -8.94
C GLY A 167 -1.96 -2.27 -8.61
N ILE A 168 -1.64 -2.06 -7.34
CA ILE A 168 -0.30 -1.72 -6.85
C ILE A 168 0.31 -3.00 -6.28
N VAL A 169 1.40 -3.48 -6.89
CA VAL A 169 1.89 -4.86 -6.70
C VAL A 169 3.40 -4.86 -6.44
N PRO A 170 3.91 -5.47 -5.35
CA PRO A 170 5.33 -5.55 -5.08
C PRO A 170 5.99 -6.54 -6.05
N VAL A 171 7.20 -6.19 -6.50
CA VAL A 171 7.96 -6.99 -7.47
C VAL A 171 9.43 -7.23 -7.05
N GLY A 172 9.75 -6.91 -5.79
CA GLY A 172 11.10 -6.84 -5.26
C GLY A 172 11.78 -8.17 -4.98
N ASP A 173 11.06 -9.29 -5.02
CA ASP A 173 11.56 -10.59 -4.57
C ASP A 173 11.98 -10.54 -3.07
N ARG A 174 12.59 -11.62 -2.56
CA ARG A 174 13.20 -11.80 -1.23
C ARG A 174 12.26 -11.72 -0.01
N PHE A 175 11.36 -10.75 0.03
CA PHE A 175 10.37 -10.49 1.07
C PHE A 175 8.94 -10.45 0.50
N THR A 176 8.82 -10.13 -0.78
CA THR A 176 7.56 -10.08 -1.53
C THR A 176 7.65 -10.95 -2.79
N MET A 177 6.59 -10.99 -3.59
CA MET A 177 6.66 -11.59 -4.92
C MET A 177 7.82 -11.01 -5.73
N GLY A 178 8.62 -11.88 -6.35
CA GLY A 178 9.51 -11.48 -7.44
C GLY A 178 8.72 -11.15 -8.71
N GLY A 179 9.27 -10.31 -9.58
CA GLY A 179 8.52 -9.78 -10.74
C GLY A 179 7.84 -10.83 -11.63
N ALA A 180 8.47 -12.00 -11.85
CA ALA A 180 7.84 -13.07 -12.64
C ALA A 180 6.61 -13.70 -11.95
N VAL A 181 6.68 -13.86 -10.62
CA VAL A 181 5.58 -14.39 -9.80
C VAL A 181 4.46 -13.37 -9.70
N ALA A 182 4.79 -12.10 -9.49
CA ALA A 182 3.83 -11.00 -9.49
C ALA A 182 3.08 -10.90 -10.84
N ALA A 183 3.79 -11.03 -11.96
CA ALA A 183 3.16 -11.03 -13.29
C ALA A 183 2.21 -12.23 -13.46
N LEU A 184 2.58 -13.41 -12.96
CA LEU A 184 1.70 -14.58 -12.95
C LEU A 184 0.44 -14.32 -12.12
N ALA A 185 0.57 -13.74 -10.92
CA ALA A 185 -0.54 -13.41 -10.05
C ALA A 185 -1.54 -12.46 -10.75
N CYS A 186 -1.03 -11.36 -11.31
CA CYS A 186 -1.82 -10.38 -12.06
C CYS A 186 -2.58 -11.03 -13.23
N ARG A 187 -1.91 -11.85 -14.04
CA ARG A 187 -2.51 -12.49 -15.22
C ARG A 187 -3.50 -13.59 -14.89
N ARG A 188 -3.28 -14.31 -13.78
CA ARG A 188 -4.06 -15.48 -13.42
C ARG A 188 -5.32 -15.12 -12.65
N PHE A 189 -5.23 -14.15 -11.74
CA PHE A 189 -6.29 -13.92 -10.77
C PHE A 189 -7.05 -12.62 -10.99
N PHE A 190 -6.50 -11.66 -11.72
CA PHE A 190 -7.07 -10.32 -11.82
C PHE A 190 -7.38 -9.91 -13.27
N LYS A 191 -8.34 -9.00 -13.40
CA LYS A 191 -8.68 -8.33 -14.66
C LYS A 191 -8.29 -6.85 -14.61
N PHE A 192 -7.07 -6.55 -14.16
CA PHE A 192 -6.59 -5.18 -14.07
C PHE A 192 -6.57 -4.50 -15.44
N GLU A 193 -6.94 -3.22 -15.47
CA GLU A 193 -6.67 -2.34 -16.60
C GLU A 193 -5.26 -1.75 -16.51
N THR A 194 -4.83 -1.41 -15.29
CA THR A 194 -3.51 -0.82 -15.01
C THR A 194 -2.87 -1.46 -13.78
N VAL A 195 -1.57 -1.77 -13.88
CA VAL A 195 -0.76 -2.23 -12.75
C VAL A 195 0.43 -1.30 -12.55
N VAL A 196 0.72 -0.98 -11.29
CA VAL A 196 1.85 -0.17 -10.86
C VAL A 196 2.76 -1.06 -10.00
N PRO A 197 3.91 -1.51 -10.51
CA PRO A 197 4.84 -2.28 -9.70
C PRO A 197 5.48 -1.39 -8.63
N CYS A 198 5.74 -1.96 -7.46
CA CYS A 198 6.32 -1.28 -6.31
C CYS A 198 7.33 -2.17 -5.58
N HIS A 199 7.88 -1.69 -4.45
CA HIS A 199 8.80 -2.46 -3.60
C HIS A 199 10.02 -3.02 -4.35
N PHE A 200 10.67 -2.22 -5.18
CA PHE A 200 11.91 -2.58 -5.88
C PHE A 200 12.87 -1.38 -5.90
N GLY A 201 14.16 -1.63 -6.09
CA GLY A 201 15.19 -0.58 -6.22
C GLY A 201 15.47 0.24 -4.97
N THR A 202 14.88 -0.12 -3.82
CA THR A 202 15.04 0.61 -2.55
C THR A 202 16.26 0.14 -1.77
N PHE A 203 16.41 -1.17 -1.58
CA PHE A 203 17.51 -1.76 -0.83
C PHE A 203 18.39 -2.63 -1.74
N PRO A 204 19.69 -2.80 -1.43
CA PRO A 204 20.55 -3.70 -2.22
C PRO A 204 20.11 -5.16 -2.25
N MET A 205 19.26 -5.58 -1.31
CA MET A 205 18.84 -6.97 -1.13
C MET A 205 17.54 -7.37 -1.84
N ILE A 206 16.85 -6.41 -2.45
CA ILE A 206 15.68 -6.64 -3.30
C ILE A 206 16.05 -6.39 -4.77
N ASP A 207 15.23 -6.84 -5.71
CA ASP A 207 15.43 -6.60 -7.13
C ASP A 207 15.56 -5.09 -7.40
N GLN A 208 16.52 -4.71 -8.25
CA GLN A 208 16.83 -3.30 -8.52
C GLN A 208 15.94 -2.67 -9.59
N THR A 209 15.25 -3.48 -10.39
CA THR A 209 14.38 -3.04 -11.47
C THR A 209 13.10 -3.88 -11.50
N ALA A 210 12.05 -3.35 -12.13
CA ALA A 210 10.82 -4.08 -12.38
C ALA A 210 10.85 -4.92 -13.68
N ASP A 211 12.01 -5.12 -14.30
CA ASP A 211 12.11 -5.67 -15.66
C ASP A 211 11.48 -7.06 -15.79
N LYS A 212 11.71 -7.94 -14.80
CA LYS A 212 11.09 -9.29 -14.78
C LYS A 212 9.56 -9.21 -14.78
N PHE A 213 8.99 -8.23 -14.09
CA PHE A 213 7.55 -8.01 -14.06
C PHE A 213 7.05 -7.46 -15.40
N VAL A 214 7.72 -6.45 -15.96
CA VAL A 214 7.38 -5.87 -17.27
C VAL A 214 7.36 -6.95 -18.35
N THR A 215 8.42 -7.74 -18.44
CA THR A 215 8.50 -8.87 -19.38
C THR A 215 7.41 -9.90 -19.11
N GLY A 216 7.14 -10.25 -17.85
CA GLY A 216 6.07 -11.18 -17.50
C GLY A 216 4.67 -10.70 -17.88
N MET A 217 4.45 -9.39 -17.95
CA MET A 217 3.19 -8.76 -18.34
C MET A 217 3.03 -8.57 -19.86
N GLU A 218 4.05 -8.85 -20.66
CA GLU A 218 3.95 -8.74 -22.12
C GLU A 218 2.82 -9.62 -22.69
N GLY A 219 2.07 -9.06 -23.63
CA GLY A 219 0.92 -9.72 -24.26
C GLY A 219 -0.32 -9.90 -23.36
N SER A 220 -0.32 -9.37 -22.14
CA SER A 220 -1.49 -9.44 -21.23
C SER A 220 -2.63 -8.48 -21.61
N GLY A 221 -2.33 -7.40 -22.34
CA GLY A 221 -3.28 -6.31 -22.59
C GLY A 221 -3.43 -5.32 -21.42
N VAL A 222 -2.79 -5.59 -20.28
CA VAL A 222 -2.80 -4.73 -19.09
C VAL A 222 -1.75 -3.63 -19.25
N LYS A 223 -2.09 -2.38 -18.91
CA LYS A 223 -1.13 -1.27 -18.90
C LYS A 223 -0.22 -1.40 -17.67
N VAL A 224 1.08 -1.55 -17.90
CA VAL A 224 2.09 -1.43 -16.83
C VAL A 224 2.50 0.03 -16.71
N ALA A 225 2.14 0.69 -15.60
CA ALA A 225 2.49 2.07 -15.33
C ALA A 225 3.72 2.14 -14.42
N LEU A 226 4.81 2.71 -14.94
CA LEU A 226 6.10 2.87 -14.24
C LEU A 226 6.41 4.37 -14.02
N PRO A 227 5.72 5.06 -13.09
CA PRO A 227 6.06 6.44 -12.77
C PRO A 227 7.48 6.51 -12.20
N LYS A 228 8.18 7.62 -12.46
CA LYS A 228 9.39 7.95 -11.69
C LYS A 228 9.00 8.28 -10.25
N ILE A 229 9.92 8.10 -9.31
CA ILE A 229 9.72 8.53 -7.93
C ILE A 229 9.39 10.04 -7.90
N GLY A 230 8.34 10.40 -7.17
CA GLY A 230 7.76 11.75 -7.09
C GLY A 230 6.90 12.15 -8.28
N GLN A 231 6.80 11.33 -9.34
CA GLN A 231 5.99 11.65 -10.51
C GLN A 231 4.51 11.28 -10.28
N THR A 232 3.64 12.25 -10.50
CA THR A 232 2.19 12.02 -10.57
C THR A 232 1.78 11.53 -11.95
N ILE A 233 0.91 10.53 -11.99
CA ILE A 233 0.25 10.02 -13.19
C ILE A 233 -1.27 10.01 -13.00
N GLU A 234 -2.00 10.14 -14.11
CA GLU A 234 -3.45 9.92 -14.17
C GLU A 234 -3.73 8.45 -14.47
N ILE A 235 -4.64 7.84 -13.71
CA ILE A 235 -5.06 6.44 -13.81
C ILE A 235 -6.57 6.27 -13.73
#